data_AF-A0A2P8H7G6-F1
#
_entry.id   AF-A0A2P8H7G6-F1
#
_cell.length_a   1.000
_cell.length_b   1.000
_cell.length_c   1.000
_cell.angle_alpha   90.00
_cell.angle_beta   90.00
_cell.angle_gamma   90.00
#
_symmetry.space_group_name_H-M   'P 1'
#
loop_
_entity.id
_entity.type
_entity.pdbx_description
1 polymer ?
#
loop_
_entity_poly.entity_id
_entity_poly.type
_entity_poly.pdbx_seq_one_letter_code
_entity_poly.pdbx_strand_id
1 'polypeptide(L)'
;MEKSSLKSALREVRGNQTQQQMALELNVSRELVSKIENGTRTIPPDVSQKLMQTSENARFAFALRHEYTKTGPVWLDGPDVDLHHASVKEKTIEEMEEVIVALRNFNFARSLKSISHWERQEIDRLLQESVEAITALEHLVVVLCENMNISYTETWGTHYQSLRAKGWLS
;
A
#
# COMPACT_ATOMS: atom_id res chain seq x y z
N MET A 1 -18.42 1.03 -11.94
CA MET A 1 -17.81 -0.29 -12.22
C MET A 1 -16.36 -0.19 -11.79
N GLU A 2 -16.04 -0.63 -10.57
CA GLU A 2 -14.67 -0.54 -10.04
C GLU A 2 -13.70 -1.22 -11.00
N LYS A 3 -12.85 -0.43 -11.66
CA LYS A 3 -11.63 -0.97 -12.23
C LYS A 3 -10.83 -1.43 -11.02
N SER A 4 -10.83 -2.73 -10.74
CA SER A 4 -9.91 -3.30 -9.74
C SER A 4 -8.51 -2.70 -9.97
N SER A 5 -7.97 -2.04 -8.95
CA SER A 5 -6.69 -1.32 -9.00
C SER A 5 -5.54 -2.19 -9.50
N LEU A 6 -5.65 -3.52 -9.34
CA LEU A 6 -4.66 -4.48 -9.83
C LEU A 6 -4.61 -4.57 -11.36
N LYS A 7 -5.74 -4.39 -12.06
CA LYS A 7 -5.77 -4.46 -13.53
C LYS A 7 -5.02 -3.28 -14.15
N SER A 8 -5.29 -2.07 -13.65
CA SER A 8 -4.60 -0.86 -14.10
C SER A 8 -3.13 -0.91 -13.72
N ALA A 9 -2.80 -1.29 -12.47
CA ALA A 9 -1.42 -1.40 -12.03
C ALA A 9 -0.62 -2.45 -12.82
N LEU A 10 -1.20 -3.63 -13.11
CA LEU A 10 -0.52 -4.64 -13.93
C LEU A 10 -0.28 -4.17 -15.37
N ARG A 11 -1.23 -3.43 -15.95
CA ARG A 11 -1.06 -2.84 -17.29
C ARG A 11 0.03 -1.76 -17.30
N GLU A 12 0.13 -0.99 -16.21
CA GLU A 12 1.19 -0.01 -16.00
C GLU A 12 2.57 -0.71 -15.93
N VAL A 13 2.66 -1.79 -15.15
CA VAL A 13 3.86 -2.63 -15.06
C VAL A 13 4.24 -3.24 -16.42
N ARG A 14 3.26 -3.67 -17.23
CA ARG A 14 3.53 -4.17 -18.59
C ARG A 14 4.03 -3.09 -19.54
N GLY A 15 3.59 -1.84 -19.33
CA GLY A 15 3.88 -0.72 -20.22
C GLY A 15 3.57 -1.06 -21.68
N ASN A 16 4.59 -0.95 -22.53
CA ASN A 16 4.47 -1.16 -23.98
C ASN A 16 4.66 -2.63 -24.41
N GLN A 17 4.98 -3.54 -23.50
CA GLN A 17 5.14 -4.95 -23.84
C GLN A 17 3.80 -5.56 -24.26
N THR A 18 3.80 -6.46 -25.23
CA THR A 18 2.64 -7.30 -25.51
C THR A 18 2.41 -8.29 -24.36
N GLN A 19 1.18 -8.79 -24.21
CA GLN A 19 0.89 -9.89 -23.28
C GLN A 19 1.78 -11.12 -23.52
N GLN A 20 2.18 -11.35 -24.77
CA GLN A 20 3.07 -12.46 -25.13
C GLN A 20 4.50 -12.24 -24.60
N GLN A 21 5.04 -11.02 -24.73
CA GLN A 21 6.38 -10.69 -24.23
C GLN A 21 6.44 -10.82 -22.72
N MET A 22 5.49 -10.23 -21.99
CA MET A 22 5.39 -10.37 -20.54
C MET A 22 5.22 -11.84 -20.13
N ALA A 23 4.42 -12.62 -20.84
CA ALA A 23 4.24 -14.05 -20.54
C ALA A 23 5.55 -14.84 -20.66
N LEU A 24 6.34 -14.58 -21.71
CA LEU A 24 7.66 -15.18 -21.90
C LEU A 24 8.63 -14.78 -20.79
N GLU A 25 8.68 -13.50 -20.43
CA GLU A 25 9.54 -12.99 -19.36
C GLU A 25 9.20 -13.63 -18.00
N LEU A 26 7.90 -13.79 -17.72
CA LEU A 26 7.41 -14.40 -16.48
C LEU A 26 7.47 -15.94 -16.51
N ASN A 27 7.76 -16.56 -17.66
CA ASN A 27 7.67 -18.00 -17.88
C ASN A 27 6.28 -18.57 -17.56
N VAL A 28 5.23 -17.90 -18.06
CA VAL A 28 3.83 -18.31 -17.92
C VAL A 28 3.12 -18.29 -19.27
N SER A 29 1.87 -18.78 -19.32
CA SER A 29 1.08 -18.69 -20.55
C SER A 29 0.53 -17.28 -20.79
N ARG A 30 0.39 -16.88 -22.07
CA ARG A 30 -0.23 -15.61 -22.45
C ARG A 30 -1.66 -15.51 -21.94
N GLU A 31 -2.39 -16.64 -21.92
CA GLU A 31 -3.75 -16.73 -21.40
C GLU A 31 -3.79 -16.41 -19.91
N LEU A 32 -2.78 -16.80 -19.13
CA LEU A 32 -2.69 -16.42 -17.72
C LEU A 32 -2.60 -14.90 -17.58
N VAL A 33 -1.67 -14.25 -18.29
CA VAL A 33 -1.51 -12.78 -18.29
C VAL A 33 -2.82 -12.09 -18.65
N SER A 34 -3.48 -12.56 -19.72
CA SER A 34 -4.77 -12.03 -20.16
C SER A 34 -5.87 -12.19 -19.09
N LYS A 35 -5.95 -13.35 -18.43
CA LYS A 35 -6.95 -13.60 -17.37
C LYS A 35 -6.70 -12.70 -16.15
N ILE A 36 -5.44 -12.45 -15.78
CA ILE A 36 -5.11 -11.55 -14.67
C ILE A 36 -5.47 -10.10 -15.03
N GLU A 37 -5.07 -9.61 -16.21
CA GLU A 37 -5.39 -8.23 -16.64
C GLU A 37 -6.90 -7.98 -16.78
N ASN A 38 -7.68 -9.03 -17.04
CA ASN A 38 -9.14 -8.97 -17.10
C ASN A 38 -9.80 -9.23 -15.74
N GLY A 39 -9.04 -9.63 -14.71
CA GLY A 39 -9.50 -9.99 -13.37
C GLY A 39 -10.38 -11.23 -13.32
N THR A 40 -10.24 -12.13 -14.28
CA THR A 40 -10.89 -13.44 -14.24
C THR A 40 -10.04 -14.49 -13.53
N ARG A 41 -8.80 -14.13 -13.14
CA ARG A 41 -7.91 -14.95 -12.34
C ARG A 41 -7.04 -14.07 -11.43
N THR A 42 -6.90 -14.48 -10.17
CA THR A 42 -5.96 -13.86 -9.23
C THR A 42 -4.52 -14.14 -9.67
N ILE A 43 -3.66 -13.16 -9.49
CA ILE A 43 -2.24 -13.29 -9.77
C ILE A 43 -1.62 -14.34 -8.82
N PRO A 44 -0.80 -15.28 -9.33
CA PRO A 44 -0.05 -16.20 -8.47
C PRO A 44 1.08 -15.50 -7.67
N PRO A 45 1.42 -15.97 -6.45
CA PRO A 45 2.46 -15.36 -5.62
C PRO A 45 3.82 -15.24 -6.30
N ASP A 46 4.29 -16.30 -6.94
CA ASP A 46 5.56 -16.35 -7.69
C ASP A 46 5.61 -15.34 -8.83
N VAL A 47 4.50 -15.19 -9.56
CA VAL A 47 4.35 -14.19 -10.63
C VAL A 47 4.39 -12.78 -10.05
N SER A 48 3.65 -12.53 -8.96
CA SER A 48 3.64 -11.21 -8.32
C SER A 48 5.00 -10.80 -7.74
N GLN A 49 5.75 -11.75 -7.15
CA GLN A 49 7.09 -11.50 -6.63
C GLN A 49 8.06 -11.13 -7.76
N LYS A 50 8.05 -11.88 -8.86
CA LYS A 50 8.91 -11.61 -10.02
C LYS A 50 8.61 -10.24 -10.63
N LEU A 51 7.34 -9.88 -10.76
CA LEU A 51 6.92 -8.57 -11.26
C LEU A 51 7.33 -7.42 -10.34
N MET A 52 7.21 -7.60 -9.02
CA MET A 52 7.65 -6.58 -8.06
C MET A 52 9.16 -6.34 -8.17
N GLN A 53 9.96 -7.40 -8.27
CA GLN A 53 11.43 -7.30 -8.39
C GLN A 53 11.89 -6.58 -9.67
N THR A 54 11.14 -6.69 -10.77
CA THR A 54 11.52 -6.08 -12.04
C THR A 54 10.95 -4.69 -12.25
N SER A 55 9.77 -4.40 -11.68
CA SER A 55 9.05 -3.16 -11.96
C SER A 55 9.26 -2.05 -10.95
N GLU A 56 9.57 -2.39 -9.69
CA GLU A 56 9.63 -1.42 -8.58
C GLU A 56 8.37 -0.53 -8.48
N ASN A 57 7.23 -1.00 -9.01
CA ASN A 57 6.02 -0.19 -9.13
C ASN A 57 5.22 -0.25 -7.82
N ALA A 58 5.19 0.86 -7.08
CA ALA A 58 4.52 0.92 -5.79
C ALA A 58 2.99 0.82 -5.89
N ARG A 59 2.39 1.32 -6.98
CA ARG A 59 0.94 1.16 -7.22
C ARG A 59 0.56 -0.31 -7.34
N PHE A 60 1.42 -1.09 -7.99
CA PHE A 60 1.28 -2.54 -8.09
C PHE A 60 1.43 -3.20 -6.71
N ALA A 61 2.35 -2.73 -5.87
CA ALA A 61 2.46 -3.21 -4.49
C ALA A 61 1.17 -2.98 -3.67
N PHE A 62 0.57 -1.78 -3.75
CA PHE A 62 -0.70 -1.47 -3.08
C PHE A 62 -1.82 -2.39 -3.58
N ALA A 63 -1.93 -2.52 -4.90
CA ALA A 63 -2.94 -3.36 -5.51
C ALA A 63 -2.79 -4.85 -5.14
N LEU A 64 -1.56 -5.37 -5.07
CA LEU A 64 -1.29 -6.73 -4.62
C LEU A 64 -1.68 -6.95 -3.16
N ARG A 65 -1.27 -6.04 -2.26
CA ARG A 65 -1.60 -6.13 -0.84
C ARG A 65 -3.12 -6.16 -0.64
N HIS A 66 -3.83 -5.24 -1.28
CA HIS A 66 -5.29 -5.18 -1.22
C HIS A 66 -5.93 -6.41 -1.87
N GLU A 67 -5.39 -6.93 -2.97
CA GLU A 67 -5.94 -8.13 -3.62
C GLU A 67 -5.87 -9.35 -2.71
N TYR A 68 -4.72 -9.61 -2.10
CA TYR A 68 -4.51 -10.81 -1.28
C TYR A 68 -5.11 -10.72 0.12
N THR A 69 -5.15 -9.52 0.71
CA THR A 69 -5.50 -9.38 2.14
C THR A 69 -6.73 -8.51 2.40
N LYS A 70 -7.17 -7.71 1.42
CA LYS A 70 -8.20 -6.68 1.59
C LYS A 70 -7.85 -5.66 2.69
N THR A 71 -6.56 -5.43 2.93
CA THR A 71 -6.02 -4.45 3.88
C THR A 71 -4.94 -3.57 3.26
N GLY A 72 -4.54 -2.53 3.97
CA GLY A 72 -3.53 -1.57 3.52
C GLY A 72 -4.11 -0.46 2.65
N PRO A 73 -3.26 0.53 2.29
CA PRO A 73 -3.71 1.61 1.42
C PRO A 73 -4.01 1.10 0.02
N VAL A 74 -4.98 1.76 -0.60
CA VAL A 74 -5.30 1.64 -2.02
C VAL A 74 -4.76 2.88 -2.74
N TRP A 75 -4.45 2.73 -4.03
CA TRP A 75 -4.02 3.88 -4.82
C TRP A 75 -5.14 4.92 -4.91
N LEU A 76 -4.84 6.16 -4.53
CA LEU A 76 -5.79 7.27 -4.57
C LEU A 76 -5.82 7.89 -5.97
N ASP A 77 -6.95 7.76 -6.68
CA ASP A 77 -7.17 8.28 -8.04
C ASP A 77 -8.50 9.05 -8.20
N GLY A 78 -9.08 9.49 -7.09
CA GLY A 78 -10.30 10.29 -7.06
C GLY A 78 -10.11 11.72 -7.60
N PRO A 79 -11.22 12.42 -7.95
CA PRO A 79 -11.17 13.76 -8.55
C PRO A 79 -10.57 14.83 -7.63
N ASP A 80 -10.64 14.63 -6.31
CA ASP A 80 -10.16 15.58 -5.30
C ASP A 80 -8.75 15.23 -4.78
N VAL A 81 -8.09 14.25 -5.40
CA VAL A 81 -6.75 13.78 -4.97
C VAL A 81 -5.66 14.58 -5.70
N ASP A 82 -4.79 15.23 -4.92
CA ASP A 82 -3.54 15.84 -5.41
C ASP A 82 -2.33 15.08 -4.87
N LEU A 83 -1.62 14.40 -5.77
CA LEU A 83 -0.41 13.62 -5.45
C LEU A 83 0.89 14.44 -5.59
N HIS A 84 0.81 15.76 -5.71
CA HIS A 84 1.98 16.61 -5.60
C HIS A 84 2.63 16.45 -4.20
N HIS A 85 3.96 16.32 -4.15
CA HIS A 85 4.70 16.03 -2.90
C HIS A 85 4.42 17.02 -1.77
N ALA A 86 4.16 18.29 -2.08
CA ALA A 86 3.79 19.29 -1.07
C ALA A 86 2.42 18.98 -0.46
N SER A 87 1.42 18.67 -1.29
CA SER A 87 0.05 18.36 -0.87
C SER A 87 0.02 17.07 -0.04
N VAL A 88 0.72 16.03 -0.49
CA VAL A 88 0.85 14.76 0.24
C VAL A 88 1.56 14.95 1.58
N LYS A 89 2.58 15.82 1.65
CA LYS A 89 3.25 16.17 2.91
C LYS A 89 2.29 16.85 3.88
N GLU A 90 1.55 17.87 3.44
CA GLU A 90 0.57 18.56 4.31
C GLU A 90 -0.50 17.59 4.81
N LYS A 91 -1.07 16.75 3.92
CA LYS A 91 -2.05 15.75 4.33
C LYS A 91 -1.46 14.73 5.31
N THR A 92 -0.22 14.29 5.10
CA THR A 92 0.45 13.39 6.06
C THR A 92 0.60 14.02 7.44
N ILE A 93 0.92 15.31 7.53
CA ILE A 93 1.01 16.02 8.80
C ILE A 93 -0.35 16.08 9.50
N GLU A 94 -1.40 16.47 8.76
CA GLU A 94 -2.78 16.52 9.25
C GLU A 94 -3.21 15.18 9.87
N GLU A 95 -3.09 14.08 9.11
CA GLU A 95 -3.47 12.74 9.58
C GLU A 95 -2.67 12.28 10.82
N MET A 96 -1.37 12.61 10.85
CA MET A 96 -0.53 12.31 12.01
C MET A 96 -0.94 13.12 13.25
N GLU A 97 -1.36 14.37 13.07
CA GLU A 97 -1.87 15.20 14.16
C GLU A 97 -3.20 14.65 14.70
N GLU A 98 -4.09 14.17 13.85
CA GLU A 98 -5.36 13.54 14.24
C GLU A 98 -5.11 12.26 15.06
N VAL A 99 -4.14 11.43 14.66
CA VAL A 99 -3.70 10.27 15.47
C VAL A 99 -3.16 10.71 16.83
N ILE A 100 -2.31 11.74 16.88
CA ILE A 100 -1.77 12.24 18.15
C ILE A 100 -2.88 12.74 19.07
N VAL A 101 -3.88 13.44 18.53
CA VAL A 101 -5.06 13.89 19.27
C VAL A 101 -5.85 12.69 19.80
N ALA A 102 -6.15 11.71 18.96
CA ALA A 102 -6.87 10.50 19.36
C ALA A 102 -6.13 9.71 20.45
N LEU A 103 -4.80 9.55 20.33
CA LEU A 103 -3.95 8.90 21.33
C LEU A 103 -3.95 9.64 22.67
N ARG A 104 -3.99 10.98 22.67
CA ARG A 104 -4.06 11.78 23.89
C ARG A 104 -5.41 11.67 24.60
N ASN A 105 -6.48 11.46 23.84
CA ASN A 105 -7.83 11.35 24.38
C ASN A 105 -8.10 9.96 24.98
N PHE A 106 -7.53 8.90 24.39
CA PHE A 106 -7.78 7.54 24.85
C PHE A 106 -6.87 7.11 26.02
N ASN A 107 -7.46 6.58 27.09
CA ASN A 107 -6.72 6.14 28.27
C ASN A 107 -6.29 4.66 28.19
N PHE A 108 -5.07 4.42 27.73
CA PHE A 108 -4.45 3.08 27.67
C PHE A 108 -4.07 2.47 29.04
N ALA A 109 -4.13 3.21 30.15
CA ALA A 109 -3.79 2.65 31.46
C ALA A 109 -4.86 1.68 32.00
N ARG A 110 -6.06 1.67 31.39
CA ARG A 110 -7.16 0.77 31.75
C ARG A 110 -7.11 -0.52 30.93
N SER A 111 -7.68 -1.58 31.48
CA SER A 111 -7.84 -2.83 30.74
C SER A 111 -8.77 -2.62 29.55
N LEU A 112 -8.33 -3.00 28.35
CA LEU A 112 -9.17 -3.02 27.15
C LEU A 112 -10.39 -3.94 27.29
N LYS A 113 -10.38 -4.86 28.27
CA LYS A 113 -11.52 -5.75 28.57
C LYS A 113 -12.62 -5.08 29.39
N SER A 114 -12.38 -3.91 29.96
CA SER A 114 -13.31 -3.18 30.83
C SER A 114 -13.81 -1.87 30.21
N ILE A 115 -13.62 -1.68 28.90
CA ILE A 115 -14.09 -0.49 28.20
C ILE A 115 -15.62 -0.48 28.12
N SER A 116 -16.19 0.67 28.40
CA SER A 116 -17.60 0.96 28.20
C SER A 116 -17.95 1.12 26.71
N HIS A 117 -19.25 1.19 26.42
CA HIS A 117 -19.71 1.43 25.05
C HIS A 117 -19.29 2.81 24.50
N TRP A 118 -19.16 3.82 25.37
CA TRP A 118 -18.70 5.16 24.95
C TRP A 118 -17.20 5.17 24.67
N GLU A 119 -16.38 4.51 25.51
CA GLU A 119 -14.92 4.36 25.28
C GLU A 119 -14.63 3.58 24.00
N ARG A 120 -15.54 2.70 23.58
CA ARG A 120 -15.40 1.97 22.31
C ARG A 120 -15.39 2.90 21.11
N GLN A 121 -16.18 3.97 21.11
CA GLN A 121 -16.18 4.96 20.01
C GLN A 121 -14.84 5.70 19.91
N GLU A 122 -14.18 5.95 21.04
CA GLU A 122 -12.85 6.58 21.07
C GLU A 122 -11.78 5.66 20.45
N ILE A 123 -11.86 4.35 20.71
CA ILE A 123 -10.99 3.35 20.06
C ILE A 123 -11.27 3.27 18.57
N ASP A 124 -12.55 3.18 18.17
CA ASP A 124 -12.93 3.07 16.76
C ASP A 124 -12.41 4.30 15.98
N ARG A 125 -12.52 5.49 16.57
CA ARG A 125 -11.91 6.71 16.03
C ARG A 125 -10.39 6.58 15.93
N LEU A 126 -9.70 6.21 17.01
CA LEU A 126 -8.25 6.06 16.99
C LEU A 126 -7.77 5.08 15.91
N LEU A 127 -8.48 3.96 15.73
CA LEU A 127 -8.18 2.98 14.68
C LEU A 127 -8.39 3.58 13.29
N GLN A 128 -9.46 4.34 13.09
CA GLN A 128 -9.72 5.04 11.84
C GLN A 128 -8.60 6.05 11.52
N GLU A 129 -8.32 7.00 12.41
CA GLU A 129 -7.25 8.00 12.20
C GLU A 129 -5.90 7.30 11.93
N SER A 130 -5.64 6.17 12.60
CA SER A 130 -4.39 5.41 12.40
C SER A 130 -4.30 4.81 11.00
N VAL A 131 -5.40 4.31 10.44
CA VAL A 131 -5.42 3.76 9.07
C VAL A 131 -5.33 4.88 8.03
N GLU A 132 -5.94 6.04 8.29
CA GLU A 132 -5.83 7.23 7.45
C GLU A 132 -4.38 7.75 7.43
N ALA A 133 -3.73 7.85 8.59
CA ALA A 133 -2.31 8.20 8.70
C ALA A 133 -1.38 7.18 8.02
N ILE A 134 -1.63 5.87 8.16
CA ILE A 134 -0.88 4.84 7.40
C ILE A 134 -1.03 5.07 5.90
N THR A 135 -2.24 5.41 5.44
CA THR A 135 -2.51 5.67 4.03
C THR A 135 -1.75 6.89 3.52
N ALA A 136 -1.76 8.00 4.27
CA ALA A 136 -1.02 9.20 3.91
C ALA A 136 0.51 8.97 3.93
N LEU A 137 1.03 8.29 4.95
CA LEU A 137 2.45 7.95 5.06
C LEU A 137 2.94 7.06 3.92
N GLU A 138 2.18 6.03 3.54
CA GLU A 138 2.57 5.14 2.44
C GLU A 138 2.56 5.91 1.10
N HIS A 139 1.59 6.80 0.87
CA HIS A 139 1.59 7.68 -0.31
C HIS A 139 2.77 8.66 -0.31
N LEU A 140 3.13 9.22 0.85
CA LEU A 140 4.31 10.08 0.97
C LEU A 140 5.59 9.34 0.58
N VAL A 141 5.77 8.10 1.08
CA VAL A 141 6.91 7.25 0.70
C VAL A 141 6.94 7.03 -0.81
N VAL A 142 5.81 6.67 -1.42
CA VAL A 142 5.73 6.43 -2.87
C VAL A 142 6.07 7.68 -3.68
N VAL A 143 5.44 8.81 -3.38
CA VAL A 143 5.65 10.07 -4.11
C VAL A 143 7.10 10.55 -3.99
N LEU A 144 7.74 10.38 -2.83
CA LEU A 144 9.16 10.69 -2.68
C LEU A 144 10.06 9.72 -3.44
N CYS A 145 9.78 8.41 -3.40
CA CYS A 145 10.52 7.42 -4.17
C CYS A 145 10.47 7.72 -5.67
N GLU A 146 9.28 8.02 -6.21
CA GLU A 146 9.08 8.36 -7.62
C GLU A 146 9.79 9.67 -7.99
N ASN A 147 9.58 10.74 -7.23
CA ASN A 147 10.16 12.06 -7.54
C ASN A 147 11.69 12.10 -7.42
N MET A 148 12.27 11.26 -6.56
CA MET A 148 13.72 11.21 -6.32
C MET A 148 14.42 10.03 -7.01
N ASN A 149 13.67 9.20 -7.76
CA ASN A 149 14.17 7.97 -8.39
C ASN A 149 14.88 7.04 -7.37
N ILE A 150 14.27 6.85 -6.20
CA ILE A 150 14.71 5.94 -5.14
C ILE A 150 13.90 4.64 -5.25
N SER A 151 14.54 3.49 -5.02
CA SER A 151 13.84 2.20 -5.03
C SER A 151 12.87 2.10 -3.85
N TYR A 152 11.61 1.82 -4.18
CA TYR A 152 10.56 1.57 -3.19
C TYR A 152 10.86 0.29 -2.39
N THR A 153 11.25 -0.80 -3.05
CA THR A 153 11.50 -2.07 -2.35
C THR A 153 12.76 -2.01 -1.49
N GLU A 154 13.81 -1.30 -1.94
CA GLU A 154 15.03 -1.09 -1.16
C GLU A 154 14.78 -0.21 0.06
N THR A 155 13.88 0.77 -0.02
CA THR A 155 13.46 1.59 1.12
C THR A 155 12.90 0.71 2.26
N TRP A 156 11.99 -0.21 1.92
CA TRP A 156 11.49 -1.21 2.88
C TRP A 156 12.57 -2.20 3.32
N GLY A 157 13.43 -2.65 2.40
CA GLY A 157 14.56 -3.54 2.70
C GLY A 157 15.51 -2.94 3.75
N THR A 158 15.83 -1.67 3.61
CA THR A 158 16.65 -0.90 4.56
C THR A 158 15.98 -0.80 5.91
N HIS A 159 14.66 -0.56 5.95
CA HIS A 159 13.90 -0.59 7.19
C HIS A 159 13.98 -1.95 7.88
N TYR A 160 13.79 -3.06 7.16
CA TYR A 160 13.90 -4.41 7.72
C TYR A 160 15.30 -4.74 8.24
N GLN A 161 16.35 -4.28 7.57
CA GLN A 161 17.72 -4.41 8.07
C GLN A 161 17.92 -3.64 9.39
N SER A 162 17.39 -2.41 9.47
CA SER A 162 17.41 -1.61 10.70
C SER A 162 16.68 -2.32 11.85
N LEU A 163 15.51 -2.92 11.59
CA LEU A 163 14.76 -3.68 12.58
C LEU A 163 15.53 -4.90 13.08
N ARG A 164 16.21 -5.65 12.20
CA ARG A 164 17.09 -6.76 12.60
C ARG A 164 18.26 -6.27 13.45
N ALA A 165 18.91 -5.18 13.07
CA ALA A 165 20.03 -4.61 13.83
C ALA A 165 19.62 -4.17 15.25
N LYS A 166 18.36 -3.73 15.42
CA LYS A 166 17.76 -3.40 16.73
C LYS A 166 17.28 -4.62 17.53
N GLY A 167 17.33 -5.82 16.94
CA GLY A 167 16.83 -7.05 17.57
C GLY A 167 15.30 -7.17 17.59
N TRP A 168 14.59 -6.42 16.74
CA TRP A 168 13.12 -6.48 16.64
C TRP A 168 12.64 -7.51 15.61
N LEU A 169 13.53 -7.97 14.73
CA LEU A 169 13.32 -9.08 13.80
C LEU A 169 14.47 -10.08 13.94
N SER A 170 14.15 -11.36 13.76
CA SER A 170 15.10 -12.47 13.66
C SER A 170 15.75 -12.58 12.28
#